data_AF-A0A2S7NX17-F1
#
_entry.id   AF-A0A2S7NX17-F1
#
_cell.length_a   1.000
_cell.length_b   1.000
_cell.length_c   1.000
_cell.angle_alpha   90.00
_cell.angle_beta   90.00
_cell.angle_gamma   90.00
#
_symmetry.space_group_name_H-M   'P 1'
#
loop_
_entity.id
_entity.type
_entity.pdbx_description
1 polymer ?
#
loop_
_entity_poly.entity_id
_entity_poly.type
_entity_poly.pdbx_seq_one_letter_code
_entity_poly.pdbx_strand_id
1 'polypeptide(L)'
;MPSTLSLDDKQHSVEGHIFVGTLTFDGRKIWERSCHDNTVALGQALEKIDPRFRMSFEKKDKTNEGHTKTITLKDKNGNTLVDKLSTHDNMHDLVVSVNALTTALDL
;
A
#
# COMPACT_ATOMS: atom_id res chain seq x y z
N MET A 1 -10.25 -9.87 -14.37
CA MET A 1 -9.32 -10.36 -13.35
C MET A 1 -9.34 -9.34 -12.24
N PRO A 2 -9.46 -9.72 -10.96
CA PRO A 2 -9.49 -8.75 -9.88
C PRO A 2 -8.17 -7.99 -9.79
N SER A 3 -8.25 -6.76 -9.27
CA SER A 3 -7.09 -5.90 -9.03
C SER A 3 -6.09 -6.63 -8.13
N THR A 4 -4.83 -6.65 -8.55
CA THR A 4 -3.77 -7.45 -7.91
C THR A 4 -2.69 -6.54 -7.35
N LEU A 5 -2.36 -6.75 -6.08
CA LEU A 5 -1.25 -6.11 -5.41
C LEU A 5 -0.12 -7.13 -5.24
N SER A 6 1.08 -6.78 -5.70
CA SER A 6 2.27 -7.64 -5.68
C SER A 6 3.40 -6.98 -4.90
N LEU A 7 4.26 -7.82 -4.31
CA LEU A 7 5.38 -7.38 -3.48
C LEU A 7 6.66 -8.09 -3.93
N ASP A 8 7.60 -7.30 -4.45
CA ASP A 8 8.86 -7.75 -5.06
C ASP A 8 10.06 -7.37 -4.19
N ASP A 9 11.13 -8.15 -4.23
CA ASP A 9 12.40 -7.82 -3.55
C ASP A 9 13.17 -6.73 -4.29
N LYS A 10 13.77 -5.80 -3.53
CA LYS A 10 14.54 -4.66 -4.03
C LYS A 10 15.91 -4.61 -3.33
N GLN A 11 16.92 -4.02 -3.97
CA GLN A 11 18.18 -3.72 -3.28
C GLN A 11 17.95 -2.82 -2.06
N HIS A 12 18.56 -3.21 -0.93
CA HIS A 12 18.42 -2.53 0.34
C HIS A 12 18.71 -1.03 0.21
N SER A 13 17.75 -0.18 0.61
CA SER A 13 17.84 1.27 0.53
C SER A 13 17.35 1.87 1.83
N VAL A 14 18.08 2.83 2.40
CA VAL A 14 17.69 3.47 3.66
C VAL A 14 16.97 4.78 3.34
N GLU A 15 15.69 4.87 3.70
CA GLU A 15 14.89 6.08 3.53
C GLU A 15 14.28 6.47 4.89
N GLY A 16 14.10 7.77 5.12
CA GLY A 16 13.53 8.26 6.39
C GLY A 16 12.00 8.26 6.38
N HIS A 17 11.36 7.44 7.21
CA HIS A 17 9.91 7.47 7.43
C HIS A 17 9.52 8.72 8.19
N ILE A 18 8.48 9.38 7.72
CA ILE A 18 7.95 10.61 8.31
C ILE A 18 6.44 10.54 8.56
N PHE A 19 5.77 9.44 8.18
CA PHE A 19 4.34 9.26 8.36
C PHE A 19 4.00 7.91 8.99
N VAL A 20 2.81 7.84 9.59
CA VAL A 20 2.05 6.62 9.89
C VAL A 20 0.83 6.65 8.97
N GLY A 21 0.71 5.63 8.13
CA GLY A 21 -0.42 5.44 7.24
C GLY A 21 -1.43 4.50 7.88
N THR A 22 -2.70 4.89 7.86
CA THR A 22 -3.83 4.07 8.30
C THR A 22 -4.75 3.85 7.12
N LEU A 23 -4.89 2.60 6.68
CA LEU A 23 -5.84 2.19 5.65
C LEU A 23 -7.11 1.66 6.29
N THR A 24 -8.22 2.23 5.86
CA THR A 24 -9.56 1.81 6.23
C THR A 24 -10.30 1.30 5.01
N PHE A 25 -11.12 0.27 5.20
CA PHE A 25 -12.08 -0.22 4.22
C PHE A 25 -13.47 -0.13 4.83
N ASP A 26 -14.36 0.65 4.21
CA ASP A 26 -15.73 0.88 4.71
C ASP A 26 -15.75 1.39 6.16
N GLY A 27 -14.81 2.28 6.48
CA GLY A 27 -14.63 2.85 7.83
C GLY A 27 -13.96 1.91 8.84
N ARG A 28 -13.65 0.66 8.49
CA ARG A 28 -12.94 -0.29 9.36
C ARG A 28 -11.45 -0.27 9.09
N LYS A 29 -10.64 -0.13 10.13
CA LYS A 29 -9.18 -0.19 10.02
C LYS A 29 -8.75 -1.59 9.59
N ILE A 30 -8.15 -1.69 8.41
CA ILE A 30 -7.59 -2.95 7.88
C ILE A 30 -6.07 -2.96 7.92
N TRP A 31 -5.43 -1.79 8.02
CA TRP A 31 -3.98 -1.69 8.13
C TRP A 31 -3.56 -0.36 8.75
N GLU A 32 -2.46 -0.37 9.52
CA GLU A 32 -1.88 0.82 10.15
C GLU A 32 -0.40 0.60 10.42
N ARG A 33 0.50 1.30 9.70
CA ARG A 33 1.94 1.24 9.93
C ARG A 33 2.65 2.52 9.52
N SER A 34 3.90 2.64 9.95
CA SER A 34 4.81 3.69 9.47
C SER A 34 5.00 3.59 7.95
N CYS A 35 4.96 4.73 7.27
CA CYS A 35 4.99 4.80 5.82
C CYS A 35 5.67 6.10 5.32
N HIS A 36 5.91 6.16 4.02
CA HIS A 36 6.54 7.31 3.35
C HIS A 36 5.51 8.07 2.49
N ASP A 37 5.91 9.22 1.94
CA ASP A 37 5.13 9.98 0.92
C ASP A 37 4.64 9.08 -0.23
N ASN A 38 5.44 8.09 -0.60
CA ASN A 38 5.16 7.13 -1.67
C ASN A 38 3.84 6.40 -1.42
N THR A 39 3.52 6.12 -0.15
CA THR A 39 2.32 5.40 0.27
C THR A 39 1.04 6.22 0.03
N VAL A 40 1.15 7.54 -0.15
CA VAL A 40 0.04 8.39 -0.63
C VAL A 40 -0.44 7.94 -2.00
N ALA A 41 0.48 7.59 -2.91
CA ALA A 41 0.11 7.07 -4.24
C ALA A 41 -0.63 5.73 -4.15
N LEU A 42 -0.26 4.86 -3.20
CA LEU A 42 -0.96 3.61 -2.94
C LEU A 42 -2.40 3.87 -2.42
N GLY A 43 -2.55 4.78 -1.47
CA GLY A 43 -3.87 5.18 -0.96
C GLY A 43 -4.79 5.73 -2.05
N GLN A 44 -4.27 6.63 -2.89
CA GLN A 44 -5.02 7.18 -4.02
C GLN A 44 -5.38 6.11 -5.07
N ALA A 45 -4.48 5.17 -5.32
CA ALA A 45 -4.74 4.07 -6.25
C ALA A 45 -5.81 3.11 -5.73
N LEU A 46 -5.80 2.79 -4.44
CA LEU A 46 -6.83 1.98 -3.80
C LEU A 46 -8.20 2.68 -3.80
N GLU A 47 -8.24 3.98 -3.51
CA GLU A 47 -9.49 4.77 -3.57
C GLU A 47 -10.05 4.84 -5.00
N LYS A 48 -9.19 4.83 -6.03
CA LYS A 48 -9.60 4.72 -7.44
C LYS A 48 -10.17 3.35 -7.80
N ILE A 49 -9.69 2.28 -7.18
CA ILE A 49 -10.23 0.91 -7.38
C ILE A 49 -11.60 0.82 -6.73
N ASP A 50 -11.72 1.24 -5.47
CA ASP A 50 -12.99 1.29 -4.76
C ASP A 50 -12.98 2.46 -3.75
N PRO A 51 -13.99 3.36 -3.79
CA PRO A 51 -14.08 4.52 -2.90
C PRO A 51 -14.24 4.17 -1.40
N ARG A 52 -14.49 2.90 -1.07
CA ARG A 52 -14.48 2.39 0.32
C ARG A 52 -13.09 2.30 0.90
N PHE A 53 -12.05 2.20 0.06
CA PHE A 53 -10.68 2.31 0.53
C PHE A 53 -10.35 3.77 0.83
N ARG A 54 -10.05 4.05 2.10
CA ARG A 54 -9.61 5.37 2.55
C ARG A 54 -8.31 5.25 3.29
N MET A 55 -7.31 6.00 2.85
CA MET A 55 -6.01 6.05 3.49
C MET A 55 -5.79 7.41 4.15
N SER A 56 -5.41 7.39 5.43
CA SER A 56 -5.06 8.57 6.21
C SER A 56 -3.57 8.53 6.54
N PHE A 57 -2.94 9.70 6.58
CA PHE A 57 -1.52 9.84 6.89
C PHE A 57 -1.34 10.79 8.06
N GLU A 58 -0.79 10.28 9.15
CA GLU A 58 -0.43 11.06 10.33
C GLU A 58 1.08 11.28 10.32
N LYS A 59 1.55 12.52 10.54
CA LYS A 59 2.99 12.80 10.64
C LYS A 59 3.55 12.22 11.93
N LYS A 60 4.71 11.56 11.85
CA LYS A 60 5.48 11.09 13.00
C LYS A 60 6.90 11.65 12.99
N ASP A 61 7.59 11.55 14.12
CA ASP A 61 9.04 11.80 14.19
C ASP A 61 9.80 10.97 13.17
N LYS A 62 10.78 11.61 12.51
CA LYS A 62 11.54 11.02 11.42
C LYS A 62 12.35 9.82 11.93
N THR A 63 12.06 8.63 11.43
CA THR A 63 12.84 7.41 11.71
C THR A 63 13.52 6.93 10.43
N ASN A 64 14.81 6.56 10.50
CA ASN A 64 15.50 5.94 9.36
C ASN A 64 15.24 4.43 9.41
N GLU A 65 14.58 3.87 8.40
CA GLU A 65 14.30 2.43 8.31
C GLU A 65 14.70 1.92 6.93
N GLY A 66 15.27 0.72 6.87
CA GLY A 66 15.80 0.14 5.64
C GLY A 66 14.72 -0.55 4.81
N HIS A 67 14.46 -0.06 3.61
CA HIS A 67 13.59 -0.69 2.61
C HIS A 67 14.27 -1.87 1.93
N THR A 68 13.57 -2.99 1.86
CA THR A 68 14.03 -4.21 1.17
C THR A 68 13.11 -4.66 0.04
N LYS A 69 11.93 -4.04 -0.12
CA LYS A 69 10.92 -4.52 -1.07
C LYS A 69 10.25 -3.39 -1.86
N THR A 70 9.48 -3.75 -2.88
CA THR A 70 8.70 -2.83 -3.72
C THR A 70 7.29 -3.36 -3.93
N ILE A 71 6.28 -2.49 -3.91
CA ILE A 71 4.88 -2.83 -4.18
C ILE A 71 4.48 -2.38 -5.57
N THR A 72 3.78 -3.25 -6.29
CA THR A 72 3.15 -2.92 -7.56
C THR A 72 1.65 -3.21 -7.48
N LEU A 73 0.82 -2.22 -7.82
CA LEU A 73 -0.64 -2.36 -7.87
C LEU A 73 -1.10 -2.30 -9.32
N LYS A 74 -1.88 -3.31 -9.73
CA LYS A 74 -2.56 -3.35 -11.02
C LYS A 74 -4.06 -3.39 -10.83
N ASP A 75 -4.78 -2.58 -11.58
CA ASP A 75 -6.24 -2.62 -11.62
C ASP A 75 -6.75 -3.86 -12.40
N LYS A 76 -8.06 -4.10 -12.34
CA LYS A 76 -8.71 -5.16 -13.10
C LYS A 76 -8.57 -5.07 -14.63
N ASN A 77 -8.25 -3.89 -15.14
CA ASN A 77 -8.06 -3.63 -16.56
C ASN A 77 -6.60 -3.88 -16.99
N GLY A 78 -5.71 -4.24 -16.07
CA GLY A 78 -4.28 -4.45 -16.32
C GLY A 78 -3.44 -3.18 -16.28
N ASN A 79 -4.02 -2.03 -15.91
CA ASN A 79 -3.31 -0.77 -15.73
C ASN A 79 -2.53 -0.80 -14.43
N THR A 80 -1.23 -0.52 -14.51
CA THR A 80 -0.40 -0.32 -13.33
C THR A 80 -0.75 1.04 -12.70
N LEU A 81 -1.41 1.02 -11.55
CA LEU A 81 -1.73 2.23 -10.79
C LEU A 81 -0.57 2.66 -9.89
N VAL A 82 0.22 1.69 -9.43
CA VAL A 82 1.43 1.90 -8.64
C VAL A 82 2.50 0.98 -9.20
N ASP A 83 3.63 1.53 -9.64
CA ASP A 83 4.76 0.75 -10.13
C ASP A 83 5.92 0.83 -9.13
N LYS A 84 6.36 -0.32 -8.61
CA LYS A 84 7.60 -0.49 -7.83
C LYS A 84 7.77 0.51 -6.67
N LEU A 85 6.74 0.66 -5.85
CA LEU A 85 6.75 1.50 -4.66
C LEU A 85 7.65 0.90 -3.57
N SER A 86 8.79 1.54 -3.29
CA SER A 86 9.71 1.19 -2.20
C SER A 86 9.00 0.97 -0.86
N THR A 87 9.26 -0.18 -0.24
CA THR A 87 8.62 -0.58 1.01
C THR A 87 9.41 -1.62 1.83
N HIS A 88 8.82 -2.05 2.95
CA HIS A 88 9.34 -3.05 3.89
C HIS A 88 8.69 -4.42 3.71
N ASP A 89 9.36 -5.46 4.21
CA ASP A 89 8.81 -6.84 4.26
C ASP A 89 7.44 -6.91 4.96
N ASN A 90 7.24 -6.07 5.98
CA ASN A 90 6.01 -5.99 6.78
C ASN A 90 4.78 -5.46 6.04
N MET A 91 4.87 -5.14 4.75
CA MET A 91 3.71 -4.81 3.92
C MET A 91 2.97 -6.03 3.39
N HIS A 92 3.48 -7.24 3.64
CA HIS A 92 2.82 -8.47 3.19
C HIS A 92 1.37 -8.58 3.69
N ASP A 93 1.09 -8.17 4.94
CA ASP A 93 -0.27 -8.15 5.51
C ASP A 93 -1.23 -7.24 4.74
N LEU A 94 -0.73 -6.09 4.26
CA LEU A 94 -1.52 -5.17 3.44
C LEU A 94 -1.85 -5.81 2.10
N VAL A 95 -0.86 -6.45 1.47
CA VAL A 95 -1.03 -7.14 0.19
C VAL A 95 -2.06 -8.25 0.28
N VAL A 96 -1.96 -9.08 1.32
CA VAL A 96 -2.92 -10.16 1.56
C VAL A 96 -4.32 -9.59 1.80
N SER A 97 -4.45 -8.56 2.63
CA SER A 97 -5.75 -7.96 2.97
C SER A 97 -6.43 -7.31 1.75
N VAL A 98 -5.68 -6.55 0.95
CA VAL A 98 -6.19 -5.90 -0.26
C VAL A 98 -6.56 -6.96 -1.29
N ASN A 99 -5.69 -7.93 -1.58
CA ASN A 99 -5.99 -8.99 -2.55
C ASN A 99 -7.21 -9.82 -2.14
N ALA A 100 -7.36 -10.11 -0.84
CA ALA A 100 -8.53 -10.82 -0.34
C ALA A 100 -9.83 -10.02 -0.58
N LEU A 101 -9.81 -8.71 -0.32
CA LEU A 101 -10.95 -7.83 -0.57
C LEU A 101 -11.26 -7.67 -2.06
N THR A 102 -10.25 -7.40 -2.89
CA THR A 102 -10.45 -7.23 -4.34
C THR A 102 -10.93 -8.52 -5.00
N THR A 103 -10.47 -9.68 -4.52
CA THR A 103 -10.94 -10.99 -4.99
C THR A 103 -12.36 -11.28 -4.51
N ALA A 104 -12.66 -11.06 -3.22
CA ALA A 104 -13.97 -11.34 -2.65
C ALA A 104 -15.09 -10.44 -3.20
N LEU A 105 -14.73 -9.23 -3.64
CA LEU A 105 -15.64 -8.21 -4.14
C LEU A 105 -15.59 -8.04 -5.67
N ASP A 106 -14.74 -8.81 -6.36
CA ASP A 106 -14.49 -8.74 -7.81
C ASP A 106 -14.19 -7.31 -8.31
N LEU A 107 -13.27 -6.63 -7.60
CA LEU A 107 -12.90 -5.23 -7.82
C LEU A 107 -11.81 -5.06 -8.89
#